data_AF-A0A535PZX8-F1
#
_entry.id   AF-A0A535PZX8-F1
#
_cell.length_a   1.000
_cell.length_b   1.000
_cell.length_c   1.000
_cell.angle_alpha   90.00
_cell.angle_beta   90.00
_cell.angle_gamma   90.00
#
_symmetry.space_group_name_H-M   'P 1'
#
loop_
_entity.id
_entity.type
_entity.pdbx_description
1 polymer ?
#
loop_
_entity_poly.entity_id
_entity_poly.type
_entity_poly.pdbx_seq_one_letter_code
_entity_poly.pdbx_strand_id
1 'polypeptide(L)'
;MEPDKDNCTCGRRLKDASIYIYRSHTDRYLFHRCECGAEWTEHQTDIDPTDPVSSDEVIEVHKRLAKFEGSISELLERHPA
;
A
#
# COMPACT_ATOMS: atom_id res chain seq x y z
N MET A 1 -0.60 31.07 1.69
CA MET A 1 -1.37 30.01 2.39
C MET A 1 -1.34 28.82 1.48
N GLU A 2 -0.34 27.97 1.67
CA GLU A 2 -0.34 26.64 1.06
C GLU A 2 -1.44 25.84 1.79
N PRO A 3 -2.34 25.13 1.08
CA PRO A 3 -3.33 24.30 1.75
C PRO A 3 -2.56 23.31 2.62
N ASP A 4 -3.00 23.15 3.86
CA ASP A 4 -2.43 22.24 4.84
C ASP A 4 -2.52 20.81 4.28
N LYS A 5 -1.49 20.45 3.49
CA LYS A 5 -1.37 19.19 2.76
C LYS A 5 -1.15 18.01 3.70
N ASP A 6 -1.01 18.29 4.99
CA ASP A 6 -0.76 17.31 6.05
C ASP A 6 -2.05 16.84 6.71
N ASN A 7 -3.21 17.42 6.38
CA ASN A 7 -4.48 17.08 6.99
C ASN A 7 -5.52 16.59 5.98
N CYS A 8 -6.29 15.59 6.39
CA CYS A 8 -7.50 15.15 5.74
C CYS A 8 -8.58 16.24 5.85
N THR A 9 -9.55 16.26 4.94
CA THR A 9 -10.72 17.16 4.96
C THR A 9 -11.55 17.08 6.24
N CYS A 10 -11.42 15.99 7.03
CA CYS A 10 -12.05 15.85 8.34
C CYS A 10 -11.27 16.51 9.49
N GLY A 11 -10.10 17.09 9.22
CA GLY A 11 -9.22 17.74 10.21
C GLY A 11 -8.21 16.81 10.90
N ARG A 12 -8.22 15.50 10.62
CA ARG A 12 -7.17 14.57 11.11
C ARG A 12 -5.91 14.69 10.26
N ARG A 13 -4.75 14.37 10.83
CA ARG A 13 -3.49 14.36 10.08
C ARG A 13 -3.43 13.16 9.14
N LEU A 14 -2.91 13.34 7.93
CA LEU A 14 -2.76 12.29 6.92
C LEU A 14 -1.86 11.15 7.42
N LYS A 15 -0.86 11.45 8.26
CA LYS A 15 0.03 10.45 8.86
C LYS A 15 -0.65 9.46 9.81
N ASP A 16 -1.83 9.82 10.32
CA ASP A 16 -2.61 8.96 11.23
C ASP A 16 -3.56 8.03 10.44
N ALA A 17 -3.58 8.13 9.10
CA ALA A 17 -4.37 7.24 8.26
C ALA A 17 -3.79 5.83 8.23
N SER A 18 -4.66 4.83 8.10
CA SER A 18 -4.23 3.47 7.80
C SER A 18 -3.65 3.43 6.40
N ILE A 19 -2.46 2.83 6.24
CA ILE A 19 -1.76 2.76 4.96
C ILE A 19 -1.66 1.29 4.55
N TYR A 20 -2.11 1.00 3.34
CA TYR A 20 -1.82 -0.25 2.66
C TYR A 20 -0.75 0.00 1.59
N ILE A 21 0.36 -0.73 1.66
CA ILE A 21 1.47 -0.58 0.71
C ILE A 21 1.44 -1.75 -0.26
N TYR A 22 1.35 -1.44 -1.54
CA TYR A 22 1.58 -2.38 -2.64
C TYR A 22 2.84 -1.99 -3.38
N ARG A 23 3.68 -2.96 -3.69
CA ARG A 23 4.93 -2.73 -4.40
C ARG A 23 4.99 -3.57 -5.66
N SER A 24 5.20 -2.92 -6.79
CA SER A 24 5.53 -3.54 -8.07
C SER A 24 7.07 -3.68 -8.18
N HIS A 25 7.56 -3.98 -9.38
CA HIS A 25 8.99 -4.08 -9.63
C HIS A 25 9.71 -2.71 -9.59
N THR A 26 9.03 -1.64 -9.99
CA THR A 26 9.59 -0.27 -10.13
C THR A 26 8.73 0.79 -9.46
N ASP A 27 7.61 0.40 -8.86
CA ASP A 27 6.61 1.32 -8.33
C ASP A 27 6.19 0.89 -6.93
N ARG A 28 5.83 1.87 -6.12
CA ARG A 28 5.22 1.67 -4.81
C ARG A 28 3.93 2.49 -4.77
N TYR A 29 2.83 1.83 -4.49
CA TYR A 29 1.51 2.42 -4.32
C TYR A 29 1.18 2.40 -2.83
N LEU A 30 0.90 3.56 -2.26
CA LEU A 30 0.43 3.71 -0.89
C LEU A 30 -1.04 4.10 -0.94
N PHE A 31 -1.89 3.22 -0.42
CA PHE A 31 -3.33 3.44 -0.33
C PHE A 31 -3.66 3.86 1.09
N HIS A 32 -4.10 5.10 1.24
CA HIS A 32 -4.40 5.67 2.53
C HIS A 32 -5.91 5.68 2.77
N ARG A 33 -6.30 5.33 3.99
CA ARG A 33 -7.68 5.42 4.44
C ARG A 33 -7.74 6.13 5.78
N CYS A 34 -8.33 7.32 5.77
CA CYS A 34 -8.63 8.03 7.01
C CYS A 34 -9.82 7.35 7.71
N GLU A 35 -9.87 7.43 9.04
CA GLU A 35 -10.99 6.93 9.84
C GLU A 35 -12.33 7.62 9.52
N CYS A 36 -12.32 8.81 8.90
CA CYS A 36 -13.55 9.44 8.40
C CYS A 36 -14.10 8.79 7.12
N GLY A 37 -13.37 7.85 6.53
CA GLY A 37 -13.71 7.18 5.28
C GLY A 37 -13.14 7.83 4.03
N ALA A 38 -12.39 8.93 4.14
CA ALA A 38 -11.68 9.51 3.00
C ALA A 38 -10.51 8.63 2.57
N GLU A 39 -10.34 8.48 1.26
CA GLU A 39 -9.34 7.63 0.63
C GLU A 39 -8.50 8.44 -0.35
N TRP A 40 -7.19 8.18 -0.38
CA TRP A 40 -6.29 8.72 -1.39
C TRP A 40 -5.16 7.73 -1.67
N THR A 41 -4.56 7.85 -2.85
CA THR A 41 -3.48 6.98 -3.30
C THR A 41 -2.26 7.82 -3.64
N GLU A 42 -1.11 7.42 -3.12
CA GLU A 42 0.19 7.97 -3.51
C GLU A 42 0.89 6.94 -4.40
N HIS A 43 1.30 7.37 -5.59
CA HIS A 43 2.07 6.55 -6.52
C HIS A 43 3.51 7.07 -6.54
N GLN A 44 4.44 6.24 -6.09
CA GLN A 44 5.86 6.49 -6.16
C GLN A 44 6.46 5.62 -7.27
N THR A 45 7.07 6.25 -8.27
CA THR A 45 7.75 5.60 -9.39
C THR A 45 9.26 5.57 -9.16
N ASP A 46 9.99 4.78 -9.96
CA ASP A 46 11.46 4.69 -9.93
C ASP A 46 12.01 4.13 -8.60
N ILE A 47 11.25 3.20 -8.00
CA ILE A 47 11.67 2.55 -6.77
C ILE A 47 12.72 1.49 -7.13
N ASP A 48 13.90 1.59 -6.51
CA ASP A 48 14.97 0.61 -6.70
C ASP A 48 14.53 -0.79 -6.24
N PRO A 49 14.55 -1.81 -7.09
CA PRO A 49 14.07 -3.16 -6.76
C PRO A 49 14.91 -3.89 -5.71
N THR A 50 16.08 -3.36 -5.35
CA THR A 50 16.93 -3.88 -4.27
C THR A 50 16.68 -3.20 -2.92
N ASP A 51 15.85 -2.16 -2.88
CA ASP A 51 15.39 -1.51 -1.65
C ASP A 51 14.74 -2.56 -0.72
N PRO A 52 15.17 -2.64 0.54
CA PRO A 52 14.72 -3.68 1.46
C PRO A 52 13.21 -3.59 1.69
N VAL A 53 12.54 -4.75 1.57
CA VAL A 53 11.12 -4.90 1.90
C VAL A 53 10.94 -4.77 3.41
N SER A 54 10.00 -3.95 3.86
CA SER A 54 9.73 -3.76 5.28
C SER A 54 9.14 -5.03 5.92
N SER A 55 9.41 -5.25 7.21
CA SER A 55 8.81 -6.37 7.94
C SER A 55 7.28 -6.31 7.94
N ASP A 56 6.68 -5.11 7.93
CA ASP A 56 5.23 -4.96 7.89
C ASP A 56 4.63 -5.47 6.58
N GLU A 57 5.28 -5.17 5.44
CA GLU A 57 4.91 -5.67 4.12
C GLU A 57 4.99 -7.21 4.07
N VAL A 58 6.05 -7.80 4.62
CA VAL A 58 6.22 -9.26 4.69
C VAL A 58 5.13 -9.92 5.55
N ILE A 59 4.85 -9.35 6.72
CA ILE A 59 3.82 -9.85 7.64
C ILE A 59 2.45 -9.83 6.96
N GLU A 60 2.15 -8.80 6.18
CA GLU A 60 0.87 -8.68 5.50
C GLU A 60 0.69 -9.72 4.40
N VAL A 61 1.70 -9.88 3.52
CA VAL A 61 1.71 -10.93 2.50
C VAL A 61 1.54 -12.30 3.16
N HIS A 62 2.26 -12.56 4.25
CA HIS A 62 2.12 -13.81 5.00
C HIS A 62 0.69 -14.04 5.52
N LYS A 63 0.04 -13.01 6.09
CA LYS A 63 -1.36 -13.11 6.54
C LYS A 63 -2.34 -13.42 5.41
N ARG A 64 -2.11 -12.86 4.21
CA ARG A 64 -2.94 -13.14 3.04
C ARG A 64 -2.73 -14.56 2.53
N LEU A 65 -1.47 -15.00 2.42
CA LEU A 65 -1.10 -16.36 2.04
C LEU A 65 -1.67 -17.40 3.01
N ALA A 66 -1.62 -17.14 4.31
CA ALA A 66 -2.16 -18.05 5.33
C ALA A 66 -3.68 -18.25 5.23
N LYS A 67 -4.40 -17.32 4.61
CA LYS A 67 -5.85 -17.39 4.38
C LYS A 67 -6.21 -17.85 2.97
N PHE A 68 -5.23 -18.03 2.10
CA PHE A 68 -5.46 -18.39 0.71
C PHE A 68 -5.69 -19.90 0.59
N GLU A 69 -6.86 -20.30 0.09
CA GLU A 69 -7.24 -21.71 -0.09
C GLU A 69 -7.03 -22.21 -1.54
N GLY A 70 -6.53 -21.37 -2.43
CA GLY A 70 -6.29 -21.70 -3.83
C GLY A 70 -4.97 -22.44 -4.09
N SER A 71 -4.73 -22.81 -5.34
CA SER A 71 -3.51 -23.49 -5.77
C SER A 71 -2.33 -22.54 -5.96
N ILE A 72 -1.10 -23.06 -5.89
CA ILE A 72 0.12 -22.29 -6.20
C ILE A 72 0.08 -21.72 -7.62
N SER A 73 -0.53 -22.44 -8.57
CA SER A 73 -0.68 -21.98 -9.96
C SER A 73 -1.49 -20.68 -10.05
N GLU A 74 -2.62 -20.59 -9.34
CA GLU A 74 -3.45 -19.37 -9.26
C GLU A 74 -2.71 -18.20 -8.60
N LEU A 75 -1.83 -18.51 -7.65
CA LEU A 75 -1.01 -17.51 -6.96
C LEU A 75 0.10 -16.94 -7.85
N LEU A 76 0.61 -17.78 -8.76
CA LEU A 76 1.68 -17.44 -9.70
C LEU A 76 1.16 -16.92 -11.05
N GLU A 77 -0.15 -16.89 -11.27
CA GLU A 77 -0.72 -16.30 -12.49
C GLU A 77 -0.31 -14.83 -12.56
N ARG A 78 0.55 -14.52 -13.52
CA ARG A 78 0.98 -13.16 -13.82
C ARG A 78 -0.24 -12.36 -14.24
N HIS A 79 -0.72 -11.48 -13.38
CA HIS A 79 -1.59 -10.41 -13.80
C HIS A 79 -0.78 -9.51 -14.77
N PRO A 80 -1.24 -9.33 -16.02
CA PRO A 80 -0.60 -8.39 -16.92
C PRO A 80 -0.68 -6.98 -16.34
N ALA A 81 0.40 -6.22 -16.53
CA ALA A 81 0.54 -4.83 -16.09
C ALA A 81 -0.43 -3.88 -16.81
#